data_AF-A0A969F481-F1
#
_entry.id   AF-A0A969F481-F1
#
_cell.length_a   1.000
_cell.length_b   1.000
_cell.length_c   1.000
_cell.angle_alpha   90.00
_cell.angle_beta   90.00
_cell.angle_gamma   90.00
#
_symmetry.space_group_name_H-M   'P 1'
#
loop_
_entity.id
_entity.type
_entity.pdbx_description
1 polymer ?
#
loop_
_entity_poly.entity_id
_entity_poly.type
_entity_poly.pdbx_seq_one_letter_code
_entity_poly.pdbx_strand_id
1 'polypeptide(L)'
;MHPIPVRRMRFEVPATFDPVYIAGSASASYNLTGLGLYVALLEPFIVKAMRKVIDRITDTELRDNLDRFCRQEAQHYMQHERFNALVVGHDYPGLEARIARLRSDFEDFLNHHDDRF
;
A
#
# COMPACT_ATOMS: atom_id res chain seq x y z
N MET A 1 -6.98 -22.98 -12.80
CA MET A 1 -6.96 -21.52 -12.54
C MET A 1 -5.69 -20.90 -13.15
N HIS A 2 -5.66 -19.57 -13.31
CA HIS A 2 -4.45 -18.86 -13.75
C HIS A 2 -3.63 -18.44 -12.51
N PRO A 3 -2.38 -18.88 -12.35
CA PRO A 3 -1.60 -18.61 -11.15
C PRO A 3 -1.26 -17.12 -11.01
N ILE A 4 -1.23 -16.60 -9.78
CA ILE A 4 -0.82 -15.22 -9.49
C ILE A 4 0.70 -15.06 -9.76
N PRO A 5 1.12 -14.24 -10.75
CA PRO A 5 2.53 -14.13 -11.10
C PRO A 5 3.25 -13.14 -10.19
N VAL A 6 4.21 -13.60 -9.37
CA VAL A 6 5.04 -12.68 -8.57
C VAL A 6 6.05 -11.98 -9.48
N ARG A 7 5.94 -10.65 -9.58
CA ARG A 7 6.79 -9.83 -10.46
C ARG A 7 7.56 -8.81 -9.62
N ARG A 8 8.81 -8.56 -10.00
CA ARG A 8 9.55 -7.41 -9.50
C ARG A 8 9.10 -6.18 -10.28
N MET A 9 8.31 -5.34 -9.63
CA MET A 9 7.83 -4.10 -10.21
C MET A 9 8.89 -3.01 -10.04
N ARG A 10 9.22 -2.30 -11.12
CA ARG A 10 10.11 -1.14 -11.06
C ARG A 10 9.53 -0.06 -11.94
N PHE A 11 8.98 0.97 -11.33
CA PHE A 11 8.61 2.18 -12.04
C PHE A 11 9.74 3.19 -11.99
N GLU A 12 9.84 3.95 -13.07
CA GLU A 12 10.61 5.19 -13.12
C GLU A 12 9.78 6.25 -12.39
N VAL A 13 10.40 6.83 -11.38
CA VAL A 13 9.83 7.92 -10.61
C VAL A 13 10.44 9.20 -11.18
N PRO A 14 9.63 10.17 -11.63
CA PRO A 14 10.15 11.36 -12.29
C PRO A 14 10.97 12.22 -11.31
N ALA A 15 11.96 12.95 -11.83
CA ALA A 15 12.79 13.85 -11.01
C ALA A 15 11.99 15.04 -10.44
N THR A 16 10.88 15.39 -11.10
CA THR A 16 9.96 16.47 -10.71
C THR A 16 8.53 15.94 -10.72
N PHE A 17 7.69 16.40 -9.81
CA PHE A 17 6.28 16.02 -9.72
C PHE A 17 5.39 17.25 -9.94
N ASP A 18 4.43 17.12 -10.86
CA ASP A 18 3.30 18.06 -10.98
C ASP A 18 2.10 17.44 -10.26
N PRO A 19 1.58 18.06 -9.18
CA PRO A 19 0.41 17.56 -8.45
C PRO A 19 -0.86 17.43 -9.30
N VAL A 20 -0.94 18.09 -10.46
CA VAL A 20 -2.08 18.02 -11.39
C VAL A 20 -1.70 17.22 -12.64
N TYR A 21 -1.44 15.93 -12.46
CA TYR A 21 -0.96 15.03 -13.52
C TYR A 21 -2.08 14.39 -14.37
N ILE A 22 -3.36 14.53 -13.98
CA ILE A 22 -4.49 14.09 -14.80
C ILE A 22 -5.02 15.28 -15.58
N ALA A 23 -5.09 15.15 -16.91
CA ALA A 23 -5.40 16.21 -17.88
C ALA A 23 -6.49 17.21 -17.41
N GLY A 24 -6.04 18.29 -16.77
CA GLY A 24 -6.88 19.39 -16.27
C GLY A 24 -7.75 19.09 -15.05
N SER A 25 -7.64 17.90 -14.44
CA SER A 25 -8.47 17.50 -13.30
C SER A 25 -7.67 17.47 -12.00
N ALA A 26 -7.65 18.61 -11.31
CA ALA A 26 -7.03 18.70 -9.98
C ALA A 26 -7.71 17.75 -8.98
N SER A 27 -9.05 17.68 -8.99
CA SER A 27 -9.80 16.80 -8.08
C SER A 27 -9.42 15.33 -8.26
N ALA A 28 -9.34 14.85 -9.50
CA ALA A 28 -8.95 13.47 -9.77
C ALA A 28 -7.48 13.22 -9.40
N SER A 29 -6.58 14.16 -9.70
CA SER A 29 -5.15 14.04 -9.39
C SER A 29 -4.92 13.95 -7.88
N TYR A 30 -5.52 14.86 -7.10
CA TYR A 30 -5.41 14.85 -5.64
C TYR A 30 -6.14 13.66 -5.00
N ASN A 31 -7.25 13.19 -5.57
CA ASN A 31 -7.93 12.00 -5.09
C ASN A 31 -7.07 10.74 -5.25
N LEU A 32 -6.48 10.53 -6.43
CA LEU A 32 -5.58 9.40 -6.66
C LEU A 32 -4.27 9.52 -5.87
N THR A 33 -3.76 10.74 -5.67
CA THR A 33 -2.61 10.99 -4.79
C THR A 33 -2.94 10.59 -3.36
N GLY A 34 -4.07 11.03 -2.83
CA GLY A 34 -4.53 10.68 -1.49
C GLY A 34 -4.74 9.17 -1.32
N LEU A 35 -5.33 8.52 -2.33
CA LEU A 35 -5.47 7.06 -2.34
C LEU A 35 -4.10 6.37 -2.33
N GLY A 36 -3.16 6.82 -3.16
CA GLY A 36 -1.78 6.31 -3.23
C GLY A 36 -1.02 6.43 -1.90
N LEU A 37 -1.24 7.52 -1.17
CA LEU A 37 -0.70 7.72 0.19
C LEU A 37 -1.31 6.75 1.19
N TYR A 38 -2.62 6.53 1.11
CA TYR A 38 -3.33 5.61 2.01
C TYR A 38 -2.99 4.14 1.76
N VAL A 39 -2.99 3.69 0.49
CA VAL A 39 -2.72 2.28 0.16
C VAL A 39 -1.30 1.86 0.52
N ALA A 40 -0.33 2.78 0.49
CA ALA A 40 1.03 2.54 0.97
C ALA A 40 1.09 2.12 2.45
N LEU A 41 0.11 2.57 3.27
CA LEU A 41 -0.03 2.17 4.66
C LEU A 41 -0.86 0.88 4.80
N LEU A 42 -1.90 0.74 3.98
CA LEU A 42 -2.82 -0.39 3.99
C LEU A 42 -2.17 -1.70 3.51
N GLU A 43 -1.34 -1.67 2.46
CA GLU A 43 -0.75 -2.88 1.88
C GLU A 43 0.17 -3.62 2.87
N PRO A 44 1.10 -2.96 3.59
CA PRO A 44 1.85 -3.61 4.67
C PRO A 44 0.94 -4.17 5.76
N PHE A 45 -0.16 -3.48 6.08
CA PHE A 45 -1.14 -3.96 7.03
C PHE A 45 -1.79 -5.27 6.56
N ILE A 46 -2.32 -5.30 5.33
CA ILE A 46 -2.94 -6.49 4.74
C ILE A 46 -1.94 -7.65 4.70
N VAL A 47 -0.72 -7.42 4.22
CA VAL A 47 0.32 -8.47 4.15
C VAL A 47 0.61 -9.06 5.53
N LYS A 48 0.77 -8.22 6.55
CA LYS A 48 1.00 -8.68 7.93
C LYS A 48 -0.21 -9.44 8.48
N ALA A 49 -1.42 -8.92 8.30
CA ALA A 49 -2.64 -9.58 8.75
C ALA A 49 -2.84 -10.96 8.11
N MET A 50 -2.67 -11.06 6.79
CA MET A 50 -2.78 -12.33 6.06
C MET A 50 -1.72 -13.34 6.48
N ARG A 51 -0.48 -12.89 6.72
CA ARG A 51 0.59 -13.77 7.22
C ARG A 51 0.33 -14.33 8.62
N LYS A 52 -0.46 -13.67 9.46
CA LYS A 52 -0.84 -14.22 10.78
C LYS A 52 -1.76 -15.45 10.67
N VAL A 53 -2.51 -15.56 9.58
CA VAL A 53 -3.56 -16.57 9.42
C VAL A 53 -3.27 -17.60 8.34
N ILE A 54 -2.26 -17.39 7.49
CA ILE A 54 -1.95 -18.23 6.34
C ILE A 54 -1.74 -19.71 6.71
N ASP A 55 -1.16 -20.00 7.87
CA ASP A 55 -0.91 -21.36 8.34
C ASP A 55 -2.20 -22.11 8.72
N ARG A 56 -3.30 -21.37 8.97
CA ARG A 56 -4.62 -21.94 9.29
C ARG A 56 -5.39 -22.35 8.03
N ILE A 57 -4.96 -21.92 6.85
CA ILE A 57 -5.62 -22.24 5.57
C ILE A 57 -5.25 -23.66 5.17
N THR A 58 -6.22 -24.58 5.15
CA THR A 58 -5.99 -26.00 4.80
C THR A 58 -5.97 -26.27 3.30
N ASP A 59 -6.67 -25.45 2.51
CA ASP A 59 -6.61 -25.50 1.06
C ASP A 59 -5.22 -25.03 0.58
N THR A 60 -4.45 -25.95 0.02
CA THR A 60 -3.07 -25.70 -0.43
C THR A 60 -3.00 -24.73 -1.60
N GLU A 61 -4.00 -24.72 -2.49
CA GLU A 61 -4.05 -23.79 -3.62
C GLU A 61 -4.36 -22.38 -3.13
N LEU A 62 -5.32 -22.24 -2.21
CA LEU A 62 -5.64 -20.95 -1.60
C LEU A 62 -4.44 -20.40 -0.82
N ARG A 63 -3.73 -21.25 -0.08
CA ARG A 63 -2.52 -20.85 0.67
C ARG A 63 -1.41 -20.34 -0.27
N ASP A 64 -1.13 -21.05 -1.36
CA ASP A 64 -0.13 -20.63 -2.36
C ASP A 64 -0.53 -19.31 -3.04
N ASN A 65 -1.80 -19.17 -3.41
CA ASN A 65 -2.31 -17.92 -3.99
C ASN A 65 -2.19 -16.74 -3.00
N LEU A 66 -2.48 -16.96 -1.71
CA LEU A 66 -2.33 -15.92 -0.69
C LEU A 66 -0.86 -15.51 -0.49
N ASP A 67 0.07 -16.47 -0.48
CA ASP A 67 1.51 -16.14 -0.41
C ASP A 67 1.94 -15.31 -1.63
N ARG A 68 1.52 -15.70 -2.84
CA ARG A 68 1.81 -14.96 -4.08
C ARG A 68 1.24 -13.55 -4.07
N PHE A 69 -0.01 -13.40 -3.61
CA PHE A 69 -0.64 -12.10 -3.41
C PHE A 69 0.18 -11.25 -2.43
N CYS A 70 0.53 -11.78 -1.25
CA CYS A 70 1.32 -11.07 -0.25
C CYS A 70 2.68 -10.60 -0.81
N ARG A 71 3.32 -11.42 -1.67
CA ARG A 71 4.58 -11.04 -2.34
C ARG A 71 4.39 -9.94 -3.38
N GLN A 72 3.27 -9.93 -4.10
CA GLN A 72 2.95 -8.84 -5.03
C GLN A 72 2.70 -7.54 -4.29
N GLU A 73 1.85 -7.54 -3.28
CA GLU A 73 1.57 -6.35 -2.47
C GLU A 73 2.84 -5.83 -1.78
N ALA A 74 3.72 -6.73 -1.32
CA ALA A 74 5.03 -6.36 -0.78
C ALA A 74 5.94 -5.66 -1.81
N GLN A 75 5.77 -5.91 -3.12
CA GLN A 75 6.50 -5.19 -4.17
C GLN A 75 5.78 -3.91 -4.59
N HIS A 76 4.45 -3.91 -4.53
CA HIS A 76 3.60 -2.79 -4.92
C HIS A 76 3.75 -1.62 -3.93
N TYR A 77 3.70 -1.88 -2.62
CA TYR A 77 3.81 -0.82 -1.62
C TYR A 77 5.14 -0.07 -1.72
N MET A 78 6.22 -0.77 -2.08
CA MET A 78 7.53 -0.15 -2.29
C MET A 78 7.50 0.87 -3.43
N GLN A 79 6.68 0.67 -4.47
CA GLN A 79 6.53 1.65 -5.53
C GLN A 79 5.71 2.86 -5.05
N HIS A 80 4.66 2.63 -4.27
CA HIS A 80 3.91 3.71 -3.63
C HIS A 80 4.81 4.57 -2.75
N GLU A 81 5.59 3.98 -1.84
CA GLU A 81 6.52 4.71 -0.96
C GLU A 81 7.52 5.56 -1.77
N ARG A 82 8.06 5.03 -2.88
CA ARG A 82 8.97 5.79 -3.76
C ARG A 82 8.29 6.99 -4.41
N PHE A 83 7.05 6.87 -4.86
CA PHE A 83 6.29 7.98 -5.44
C PHE A 83 5.82 8.98 -4.36
N ASN A 84 5.33 8.46 -3.22
CA ASN A 84 4.83 9.25 -2.11
C ASN A 84 5.93 10.14 -1.48
N ALA A 85 7.19 9.73 -1.54
CA ALA A 85 8.33 10.57 -1.16
C ALA A 85 8.38 11.89 -1.97
N LEU A 86 7.99 11.87 -3.25
CA LEU A 86 7.87 13.10 -4.04
C LEU A 86 6.74 13.97 -3.50
N VAL A 87 5.57 13.38 -3.25
CA VAL A 87 4.37 14.09 -2.75
C VAL A 87 4.63 14.75 -1.40
N VAL A 88 5.29 14.04 -0.48
CA VAL A 88 5.68 14.58 0.83
C VAL A 88 6.64 15.75 0.68
N GLY A 89 7.58 15.69 -0.28
CA GLY A 89 8.50 16.77 -0.59
C GLY A 89 7.87 18.08 -1.12
N HIS A 90 6.55 18.11 -1.34
CA HIS A 90 5.82 19.37 -1.59
C HIS A 90 5.42 20.11 -0.30
N ASP A 91 5.74 19.58 0.88
CA ASP A 91 5.54 20.23 2.18
C ASP A 91 4.10 20.70 2.44
N TYR A 92 3.11 19.90 2.01
CA TYR A 92 1.71 20.20 2.27
C TYR A 92 1.44 20.29 3.79
N PRO A 93 0.87 21.40 4.29
CA PRO A 93 0.67 21.59 5.73
C PRO A 93 -0.12 20.45 6.39
N GLY A 94 0.49 19.83 7.40
CA GLY A 94 -0.13 18.76 8.19
C GLY A 94 -0.21 17.39 7.53
N LEU A 95 0.33 17.23 6.30
CA LEU A 95 0.29 15.96 5.58
C LEU A 95 1.07 14.86 6.32
N GLU A 96 2.32 15.13 6.70
CA GLU A 96 3.15 14.15 7.42
C GLU A 96 2.52 13.71 8.73
N ALA A 97 1.97 14.65 9.51
CA ALA A 97 1.28 14.34 10.75
C ALA A 97 0.06 13.44 10.52
N ARG A 98 -0.68 13.65 9.43
CA ARG A 98 -1.81 12.80 9.06
C ARG A 98 -1.38 11.40 8.64
N ILE A 99 -0.30 11.29 7.86
CA ILE A 99 0.29 9.99 7.46
C ILE A 99 0.78 9.24 8.70
N ALA A 100 1.49 9.91 9.60
CA ALA A 100 1.99 9.33 10.85
C ALA A 100 0.85 8.81 11.73
N ARG A 101 -0.24 9.57 11.86
CA ARG A 101 -1.43 9.11 12.60
C ARG A 101 -2.03 7.85 11.99
N LEU A 102 -2.28 7.85 10.67
CA LEU A 102 -2.84 6.67 9.99
C LEU A 102 -1.92 5.44 10.10
N ARG A 103 -0.60 5.65 10.06
CA ARG A 103 0.38 4.58 10.27
C ARG A 103 0.25 3.99 11.68
N SER A 104 0.15 4.84 12.70
CA SER A 104 -0.11 4.42 14.09
C SER A 104 -1.41 3.63 14.19
N ASP A 105 -2.50 4.11 13.57
CA ASP A 105 -3.80 3.44 13.61
C ASP A 105 -3.70 1.99 13.05
N PHE A 106 -2.99 1.79 11.94
CA PHE A 106 -2.77 0.44 11.38
C PHE A 106 -1.87 -0.45 12.25
N GLU A 107 -0.83 0.13 12.85
CA GLU A 107 0.06 -0.59 13.77
C GLU A 107 -0.68 -1.01 15.04
N ASP A 108 -1.50 -0.11 15.59
CA ASP A 108 -2.35 -0.39 16.74
C ASP A 108 -3.37 -1.47 16.42
N PHE A 109 -4.00 -1.42 15.24
CA PHE A 109 -4.92 -2.47 14.80
C PHE A 109 -4.21 -3.83 14.73
N LEU A 110 -3.01 -3.89 14.15
CA LEU A 110 -2.23 -5.14 14.08
C LEU A 110 -1.82 -5.66 15.45
N ASN A 111 -1.56 -4.81 16.42
CA ASN A 111 -1.03 -5.24 17.70
C ASN A 111 -2.12 -5.62 18.70
N HIS A 112 -3.28 -4.99 18.61
CA HIS A 112 -4.30 -5.06 19.66
C HIS A 112 -5.63 -5.67 19.21
N HIS A 113 -5.87 -5.82 17.91
CA HIS A 113 -7.06 -6.50 17.40
C HIS A 113 -6.73 -7.93 16.97
N ASP A 114 -7.65 -8.84 17.28
CA ASP A 114 -7.50 -10.23 16.88
C ASP A 114 -7.87 -10.42 15.40
N ASP A 115 -7.57 -11.60 14.87
CA ASP A 115 -7.89 -11.93 13.49
C ASP A 115 -9.32 -12.46 13.31
N ARG A 116 -10.12 -12.43 14.39
CA ARG A 116 -11.49 -12.90 14.39
C ARG A 116 -12.48 -11.76 14.24
N PHE A 117 -12.28 -10.56 14.80
CA PHE A 117 -13.07 -9.33 14.53
C PHE A 117 -12.33 -8.05 14.90
#